data_AF-A0A0S8KNZ4-F1
#
_entry.id   AF-A0A0S8KNZ4-F1
#
_cell.length_a   1.000
_cell.length_b   1.000
_cell.length_c   1.000
_cell.angle_alpha   90.00
_cell.angle_beta   90.00
_cell.angle_gamma   90.00
#
_symmetry.space_group_name_H-M   'P 1'
#
loop_
_entity.id
_entity.type
_entity.pdbx_description
1 polymer ?
#
loop_
_entity_poly.entity_id
_entity_poly.type
_entity_poly.pdbx_seq_one_letter_code
_entity_poly.pdbx_strand_id
1 'polypeptide(L)'
;MNEELERSNQPSPRRGEILPSVVRRQVPQSVGRGRARVRTWFANWRKEMLYLTLAAMEICWFYPWLIFLVGTRRQPGIPIAAVLTTLLVALELTRVLSQESLSLLVQRVVILVLALLHSLLLLKLYVYADYRATDVAWLGRFAWELGNFFQRIHPSFVVFAAGLYLWWRGIQLAQRDLGVPSVSLSFRVGIVAFLWLFLVGIFSPHVDATPFAFVYFLLGLIALGLSRIEEVTQSRLGIRSPFNASWMSILFGSAVLVLALSVLAAWLFSVRNVAAVVKLFSPIIPLLRRIASPLLVVLAQLLNMLLVSLIRVFGAALGREFEALSEFSEELQEFQQLEAEPAQGVVLIIIQLLKWGFLLLLLLGALAVLALSISRVWRGQQAGRHAEHDSVWETGGAAKDVRDALGSRWRRWREELLAQLARLRGEEYSLITIRQIYASLVKLATASGFPRLEAETPYEYTVTLNAAFPGSGEEIQLITNAYVRAHYGERSLRPNDVQRVRDAWLTIRTRQEQGDRG
;
A
#
# COMPACT_ATOMS: atom_id res chain seq x y z
N MET A 1 10.27 -11.98 86.48
CA MET A 1 10.15 -11.14 87.70
C MET A 1 9.75 -9.75 87.23
N ASN A 2 8.51 -9.28 87.25
CA ASN A 2 7.19 -9.78 87.68
C ASN A 2 6.16 -9.03 86.80
N GLU A 3 5.21 -9.75 86.20
CA GLU A 3 3.78 -9.82 86.59
C GLU A 3 2.94 -8.59 86.20
N GLU A 4 2.26 -8.73 85.06
CA GLU A 4 0.81 -8.91 84.94
C GLU A 4 -0.16 -8.32 85.99
N LEU A 5 -1.29 -7.84 85.44
CA LEU A 5 -2.68 -7.82 85.94
C LEU A 5 -3.22 -6.59 86.69
N GLU A 6 -4.11 -5.86 86.00
CA GLU A 6 -5.51 -5.60 86.40
C GLU A 6 -6.24 -4.90 85.22
N ARG A 7 -6.97 -5.65 84.38
CA ARG A 7 -8.42 -5.97 84.40
C ARG A 7 -9.41 -4.79 84.27
N SER A 8 -10.19 -4.94 83.19
CA SER A 8 -11.61 -4.59 82.99
C SER A 8 -11.98 -3.11 82.81
N ASN A 9 -12.49 -2.75 81.62
CA ASN A 9 -13.94 -2.75 81.38
C ASN A 9 -14.23 -2.31 79.93
N GLN A 10 -14.84 -3.19 79.13
CA GLN A 10 -15.67 -2.77 78.00
C GLN A 10 -17.03 -2.29 78.56
N PRO A 11 -17.71 -1.36 77.87
CA PRO A 11 -18.75 -1.83 76.96
C PRO A 11 -18.77 -1.06 75.62
N SER A 12 -19.08 -1.78 74.53
CA SER A 12 -19.66 -1.19 73.32
C SER A 12 -21.17 -1.03 73.53
N PRO A 13 -21.81 0.01 72.96
CA PRO A 13 -22.60 -0.27 71.75
C PRO A 13 -22.76 0.90 70.74
N ARG A 14 -23.03 0.48 69.50
CA ARG A 14 -23.85 1.14 68.43
C ARG A 14 -23.27 2.29 67.59
N ARG A 15 -23.01 1.90 66.32
CA ARG A 15 -23.61 2.41 65.07
C ARG A 15 -24.07 3.88 65.06
N GLY A 16 -23.42 4.64 64.17
CA GLY A 16 -24.09 5.53 63.24
C GLY A 16 -23.74 6.99 63.44
N GLU A 17 -22.70 7.46 62.76
CA GLU A 17 -22.63 8.85 62.34
C GLU A 17 -21.87 8.97 61.01
N ILE A 18 -22.65 9.31 60.00
CA ILE A 18 -22.27 9.52 58.61
C ILE A 18 -21.69 10.94 58.55
N LEU A 19 -20.39 11.04 58.27
CA LEU A 19 -19.74 12.31 57.94
C LEU A 19 -20.38 12.92 56.68
N PRO A 20 -20.78 14.20 56.67
CA PRO A 20 -21.36 14.83 55.49
C PRO A 20 -20.29 15.02 54.42
N SER A 21 -20.62 14.54 53.23
CA SER A 21 -19.87 14.66 51.98
C SER A 21 -19.43 16.11 51.70
N VAL A 22 -18.11 16.30 51.59
CA VAL A 22 -17.53 17.51 51.00
C VAL A 22 -17.97 17.58 49.55
N VAL A 23 -18.94 18.45 49.28
CA VAL A 23 -19.38 18.82 47.93
C VAL A 23 -18.20 19.45 47.20
N ARG A 24 -17.45 18.62 46.45
CA ARG A 24 -16.49 19.07 45.43
C ARG A 24 -17.30 19.82 44.39
N ARG A 25 -17.28 21.16 44.44
CA ARG A 25 -17.72 22.01 43.32
C ARG A 25 -16.99 21.55 42.06
N GLN A 26 -17.71 20.91 41.14
CA GLN A 26 -17.25 20.68 39.79
C GLN A 26 -17.09 22.04 39.12
N VAL A 27 -15.85 22.48 39.00
CA VAL A 27 -15.49 23.58 38.09
C VAL A 27 -15.81 23.11 36.67
N PRO A 28 -16.58 23.85 35.86
CA PRO A 28 -16.92 23.43 34.51
C PRO A 28 -15.64 23.31 33.66
N GLN A 29 -15.35 22.09 33.20
CA GLN A 29 -14.21 21.73 32.33
C GLN A 29 -14.36 22.25 30.88
N SER A 30 -15.05 23.36 30.64
CA SER A 30 -15.28 23.88 29.28
C SER A 30 -14.23 24.89 28.83
N VAL A 31 -13.45 25.50 29.72
CA VAL A 31 -12.52 26.58 29.38
C VAL A 31 -11.09 26.08 29.07
N GLY A 32 -10.77 24.81 29.36
CA GLY A 32 -9.43 24.23 29.19
C GLY A 32 -9.14 23.53 27.84
N ARG A 33 -10.16 23.23 27.03
CA ARG A 33 -9.98 22.40 25.81
C ARG A 33 -9.15 23.09 24.72
N GLY A 34 -9.25 24.41 24.58
CA GLY A 34 -8.51 25.18 23.57
C GLY A 34 -6.99 25.18 23.80
N ARG A 35 -6.54 25.43 25.04
CA ARG A 35 -5.10 25.42 25.39
C ARG A 35 -4.50 24.02 25.42
N ALA A 36 -5.28 22.99 25.76
CA ALA A 36 -4.84 21.60 25.68
C ALA A 36 -4.60 21.13 24.24
N ARG A 37 -5.42 21.60 23.28
CA ARG A 37 -5.36 21.21 21.86
C ARG A 37 -4.14 21.78 21.12
N VAL A 38 -3.68 22.99 21.47
CA VAL A 38 -2.42 23.54 20.91
C VAL A 38 -1.19 22.79 21.45
N ARG A 39 -1.25 22.33 22.71
CA ARG A 39 -0.14 21.60 23.36
C ARG A 39 0.01 20.16 22.85
N THR A 40 -1.07 19.52 22.40
CA THR A 40 -1.03 18.20 21.74
C THR A 40 -0.52 18.27 20.30
N TRP A 41 -0.72 19.38 19.60
CA TRP A 41 -0.19 19.63 18.25
C TRP A 41 1.35 19.57 18.22
N PHE A 42 2.01 20.26 19.15
CA PHE A 42 3.47 20.20 19.30
C PHE A 42 3.97 18.81 19.76
N ALA A 43 3.15 18.04 20.48
CA ALA A 43 3.51 16.69 20.91
C ALA A 43 3.46 15.65 19.77
N ASN A 44 2.64 15.87 18.73
CA ASN A 44 2.41 14.92 17.63
C ASN A 44 2.80 15.46 16.24
N TRP A 45 3.65 16.49 16.17
CA TRP A 45 4.03 17.16 14.91
C TRP A 45 4.50 16.20 13.81
N ARG A 46 5.12 15.07 14.17
CA ARG A 46 5.56 14.01 13.25
C ARG A 46 4.38 13.35 12.52
N LYS A 47 3.32 13.06 13.26
CA LYS A 47 2.09 12.45 12.72
C LYS A 47 1.37 13.43 11.80
N GLU A 48 1.33 14.71 12.17
CA GLU A 48 0.77 15.78 11.31
C GLU A 48 1.58 15.96 10.02
N MET A 49 2.92 15.99 10.10
CA MET A 49 3.79 16.00 8.93
C MET A 49 3.54 14.81 8.01
N LEU A 50 3.33 13.61 8.58
CA LEU A 50 3.03 12.41 7.80
C LEU A 50 1.68 12.53 7.08
N TYR A 51 0.62 13.02 7.74
CA TYR A 51 -0.67 13.29 7.08
C TYR A 51 -0.55 14.31 5.96
N LEU A 52 0.14 15.44 6.20
CA LEU A 52 0.34 16.48 5.20
C LEU A 52 1.15 15.96 3.99
N THR A 53 2.23 15.24 4.24
CA THR A 53 3.08 14.65 3.20
C THR A 53 2.28 13.63 2.38
N LEU A 54 1.50 12.77 3.05
CA LEU A 54 0.70 11.74 2.40
C LEU A 54 -0.45 12.34 1.58
N ALA A 55 -1.13 13.37 2.10
CA ALA A 55 -2.14 14.10 1.37
C ALA A 55 -1.56 14.79 0.13
N ALA A 56 -0.45 15.53 0.29
CA ALA A 56 0.21 16.19 -0.83
C ALA A 56 0.70 15.18 -1.88
N MET A 57 1.22 14.03 -1.45
CA MET A 57 1.60 12.92 -2.31
C MET A 57 0.40 12.39 -3.10
N GLU A 58 -0.75 12.16 -2.45
CA GLU A 58 -1.95 11.69 -3.15
C GLU A 58 -2.46 12.68 -4.21
N ILE A 59 -2.40 13.98 -3.91
CA ILE A 59 -2.79 15.01 -4.88
C ILE A 59 -1.87 15.02 -6.09
N CYS A 60 -0.58 14.73 -5.93
CA CYS A 60 0.37 14.74 -7.05
C CYS A 60 -0.02 13.76 -8.17
N TRP A 61 -0.53 12.56 -7.85
CA TRP A 61 -0.99 11.65 -8.90
C TRP A 61 -2.45 11.89 -9.31
N PHE A 62 -3.31 12.34 -8.38
CA PHE A 62 -4.73 12.56 -8.67
C PHE A 62 -4.98 13.79 -9.55
N TYR A 63 -4.24 14.88 -9.32
CA TYR A 63 -4.46 16.15 -10.01
C TYR A 63 -4.22 16.09 -11.52
N PRO A 64 -3.15 15.45 -12.03
CA PRO A 64 -2.97 15.26 -13.47
C PRO A 64 -4.10 14.46 -14.12
N TRP A 65 -4.64 13.44 -13.42
CA TRP A 65 -5.83 12.71 -13.87
C TRP A 65 -7.07 13.60 -13.93
N LEU A 66 -7.26 14.46 -12.93
CA LEU A 66 -8.36 15.41 -12.91
C LEU A 66 -8.31 16.36 -14.12
N ILE A 67 -7.14 16.97 -14.38
CA ILE A 67 -6.96 17.85 -15.55
C ILE A 67 -7.17 17.08 -16.85
N PHE A 68 -6.63 15.86 -16.94
CA PHE A 68 -6.80 15.01 -18.12
C PHE A 68 -8.28 14.74 -18.43
N LEU A 69 -9.08 14.39 -17.42
CA LEU A 69 -10.50 14.08 -17.56
C LEU A 69 -11.38 15.31 -17.80
N VAL A 70 -11.03 16.47 -17.23
CA VAL A 70 -11.74 17.74 -17.43
C VAL A 70 -11.42 18.36 -18.80
N GLY A 71 -10.21 18.11 -19.30
CA GLY A 71 -9.68 18.69 -20.53
C GLY A 71 -9.06 20.07 -20.31
N THR A 72 -8.02 20.39 -21.06
CA THR A 72 -7.19 21.61 -20.91
C THR A 72 -7.83 22.90 -21.44
N ARG A 73 -9.03 22.83 -22.04
CA ARG A 73 -9.66 23.98 -22.73
C ARG A 73 -10.51 24.89 -21.84
N ARG A 74 -10.72 24.57 -20.56
CA ARG A 74 -11.51 25.43 -19.64
C ARG A 74 -10.60 26.33 -18.82
N GLN A 75 -10.78 27.64 -18.99
CA GLN A 75 -10.26 28.65 -18.07
C GLN A 75 -11.41 29.29 -17.29
N PRO A 76 -11.27 29.52 -15.97
CA PRO A 76 -10.11 29.17 -15.15
C PRO A 76 -10.03 27.66 -14.87
N GLY A 77 -8.81 27.10 -14.97
CA GLY A 77 -8.56 25.72 -14.56
C GLY A 77 -8.66 25.56 -13.04
N ILE A 78 -8.93 24.34 -12.59
CA ILE A 78 -8.98 24.03 -11.15
C ILE A 78 -7.54 24.09 -10.62
N PRO A 79 -7.20 24.96 -9.66
CA PRO A 79 -5.85 25.02 -9.13
C PRO A 79 -5.58 23.81 -8.23
N ILE A 80 -4.35 23.29 -8.26
CA ILE A 80 -3.93 22.18 -7.39
C ILE A 80 -4.17 22.48 -5.90
N ALA A 81 -4.04 23.75 -5.50
CA ALA A 81 -4.31 24.20 -4.15
C ALA A 81 -5.77 23.96 -3.72
N ALA A 82 -6.75 24.10 -4.63
CA ALA A 82 -8.15 23.81 -4.33
C ALA A 82 -8.37 22.32 -4.08
N VAL A 83 -7.69 21.45 -4.83
CA VAL A 83 -7.77 19.99 -4.66
C VAL A 83 -7.13 19.58 -3.33
N LEU A 84 -5.95 20.13 -3.02
CA LEU A 84 -5.26 19.88 -1.75
C LEU A 84 -6.06 20.38 -0.55
N THR A 85 -6.58 21.60 -0.60
CA THR A 85 -7.40 22.17 0.47
C THR A 85 -8.68 21.37 0.69
N THR A 86 -9.33 20.90 -0.39
CA THR A 86 -10.52 20.02 -0.27
C THR A 86 -10.18 18.74 0.50
N LEU A 87 -9.07 18.09 0.17
CA LEU A 87 -8.62 16.87 0.85
C LEU A 87 -8.28 17.13 2.32
N LEU A 88 -7.55 18.22 2.61
CA LEU A 88 -7.15 18.60 3.97
C LEU A 88 -8.36 18.99 4.82
N VAL A 89 -9.33 19.73 4.27
CA VAL A 89 -10.58 20.07 4.95
C VAL A 89 -11.36 18.81 5.31
N ALA A 90 -11.52 17.88 4.37
CA ALA A 90 -12.20 16.61 4.62
C ALA A 90 -11.49 15.79 5.71
N LEU A 91 -10.15 15.74 5.69
CA LEU A 91 -9.34 15.06 6.69
C LEU A 91 -9.51 15.68 8.08
N GLU A 92 -9.28 16.99 8.21
CA GLU A 92 -9.30 17.67 9.52
C GLU A 92 -10.70 17.70 10.11
N LEU A 93 -11.72 17.93 9.28
CA LEU A 93 -13.10 17.94 9.74
C LEU A 93 -13.54 16.56 10.25
N THR A 94 -13.12 15.48 9.58
CA THR A 94 -13.38 14.10 10.04
C THR A 94 -12.69 13.84 11.38
N ARG A 95 -11.45 14.30 11.56
CA ARG A 95 -10.69 14.14 12.81
C ARG A 95 -11.27 14.94 13.97
N VAL A 96 -11.77 16.15 13.70
CA VAL A 96 -12.42 16.98 14.73
C VAL A 96 -13.74 16.34 15.14
N LEU A 97 -14.58 15.93 14.19
CA LEU A 97 -15.86 15.31 14.49
C LEU A 97 -15.74 13.96 15.22
N SER A 98 -14.69 13.17 14.93
CA SER A 98 -14.46 11.90 15.61
C SER A 98 -13.99 12.04 17.06
N GLN A 99 -13.48 13.22 17.44
CA GLN A 99 -13.08 13.53 18.82
C GLN A 99 -14.24 14.08 19.66
N GLU A 100 -15.28 14.60 19.03
CA GLU A 100 -16.48 15.09 19.72
C GLU A 100 -17.41 13.92 20.06
N SER A 101 -18.12 14.02 21.18
CA SER A 101 -19.05 12.97 21.66
C SER A 101 -20.38 12.92 20.89
N LEU A 102 -20.36 13.25 19.60
CA LEU A 102 -21.53 13.23 18.73
C LEU A 102 -21.90 11.79 18.35
N SER A 103 -23.19 11.52 18.15
CA SER A 103 -23.63 10.22 17.66
C SER A 103 -23.11 9.96 16.23
N LEU A 104 -22.82 8.70 15.90
CA LEU A 104 -22.28 8.31 14.59
C LEU A 104 -23.19 8.74 13.43
N LEU A 105 -24.51 8.74 13.63
CA LEU A 105 -25.47 9.17 12.60
C LEU A 105 -25.31 10.67 12.32
N VAL A 106 -25.22 11.50 13.36
CA VAL A 106 -25.03 12.94 13.20
C VAL A 106 -23.71 13.24 12.51
N GLN A 107 -22.62 12.56 12.90
CA GLN A 107 -21.32 12.73 12.23
C GLN A 107 -21.40 12.40 10.73
N ARG A 108 -22.03 11.27 10.37
CA ARG A 108 -22.20 10.85 8.95
C ARG A 108 -23.03 11.85 8.16
N VAL A 109 -24.15 12.32 8.71
CA VAL A 109 -25.02 13.30 8.05
C VAL A 109 -24.28 14.62 7.85
N VAL A 110 -23.59 15.13 8.88
CA VAL A 110 -22.83 16.38 8.79
C VAL A 110 -21.72 16.27 7.74
N ILE A 111 -20.94 15.19 7.74
CA ILE A 111 -19.87 14.97 6.75
C ILE A 111 -20.46 14.87 5.34
N LEU A 112 -21.56 14.14 5.15
CA LEU A 112 -22.22 14.00 3.84
C LEU A 112 -22.72 15.35 3.32
N VAL A 113 -23.40 16.13 4.17
CA VAL A 113 -23.91 17.45 3.79
C VAL A 113 -22.76 18.39 3.44
N LEU A 114 -21.70 18.42 4.25
CA LEU A 114 -20.53 19.25 3.96
C LEU A 114 -19.79 18.81 2.70
N ALA A 115 -19.69 17.50 2.44
CA ALA A 115 -19.10 16.96 1.22
C ALA A 115 -19.88 17.36 -0.04
N LEU A 116 -21.21 17.32 0.03
CA LEU A 116 -22.09 17.77 -1.06
C LEU A 116 -21.97 19.27 -1.28
N LEU A 117 -22.09 20.08 -0.22
CA LEU A 117 -21.99 21.54 -0.31
C LEU A 117 -20.62 21.99 -0.83
N HIS A 118 -19.54 21.38 -0.35
CA HIS A 118 -18.20 21.71 -0.81
C HIS A 118 -17.98 21.29 -2.27
N SER A 119 -18.50 20.13 -2.70
CA SER A 119 -18.42 19.69 -4.10
C SER A 119 -19.23 20.63 -5.02
N LEU A 120 -20.42 21.08 -4.59
CA LEU A 120 -21.21 22.08 -5.29
C LEU A 120 -20.49 23.44 -5.35
N LEU A 121 -19.79 23.83 -4.29
CA LEU A 121 -18.97 25.04 -4.27
C LEU A 121 -17.83 24.95 -5.29
N LEU A 122 -17.14 23.81 -5.40
CA LEU A 122 -16.11 23.60 -6.43
C LEU A 122 -16.69 23.74 -7.85
N LEU A 123 -17.89 23.21 -8.10
CA LEU A 123 -18.57 23.41 -9.39
C LEU A 123 -18.86 24.89 -9.65
N LYS A 124 -19.41 25.58 -8.64
CA LYS A 124 -19.75 26.99 -8.79
C LYS A 124 -18.51 27.85 -9.10
N LEU A 125 -17.38 27.56 -8.45
CA LEU A 125 -16.14 28.32 -8.61
C LEU A 125 -15.38 28.02 -9.90
N TYR A 126 -15.35 26.75 -10.35
CA TYR A 126 -14.45 26.32 -11.43
C TYR A 126 -15.14 25.83 -12.71
N VAL A 127 -16.44 25.51 -12.65
CA VAL A 127 -17.21 25.04 -13.82
C VAL A 127 -18.27 26.05 -14.25
N TYR A 128 -18.94 26.69 -13.29
CA TYR A 128 -19.99 27.70 -13.50
C TYR A 128 -19.56 29.08 -12.99
N ALA A 129 -18.27 29.40 -13.17
CA ALA A 129 -17.66 30.66 -12.79
C ALA A 129 -18.35 31.87 -13.48
N ASP A 130 -18.84 31.67 -14.71
CA ASP A 130 -19.49 32.70 -15.53
C ASP A 130 -20.84 33.17 -14.99
N TYR A 131 -21.49 32.36 -14.14
CA TYR A 131 -22.77 32.73 -13.53
C TYR A 131 -22.52 33.73 -12.39
N ARG A 132 -23.47 34.64 -12.15
CA ARG A 132 -23.41 35.54 -10.97
C ARG A 132 -23.44 34.73 -9.66
N ALA A 133 -22.91 35.29 -8.57
CA ALA A 133 -22.78 34.59 -7.29
C ALA A 133 -24.14 34.16 -6.69
N THR A 134 -25.19 34.96 -6.91
CA THR A 134 -26.55 34.72 -6.41
C THR A 134 -27.46 34.00 -7.40
N ASP A 135 -26.99 33.75 -8.62
CA ASP A 135 -27.79 33.06 -9.62
C ASP A 135 -27.84 31.57 -9.28
N VAL A 136 -29.05 30.99 -9.26
CA VAL A 136 -29.29 29.56 -8.99
C VAL A 136 -29.54 28.77 -10.28
N ALA A 137 -29.61 29.43 -11.44
CA ALA A 137 -29.85 28.77 -12.74
C ALA A 137 -28.76 27.73 -13.08
N TRP A 138 -27.53 27.91 -12.58
CA TRP A 138 -26.46 26.93 -12.76
C TRP A 138 -26.78 25.56 -12.13
N LEU A 139 -27.58 25.50 -11.06
CA LEU A 139 -28.04 24.23 -10.48
C LEU A 139 -28.96 23.48 -11.45
N GLY A 140 -29.88 24.21 -12.08
CA GLY A 140 -30.74 23.66 -13.14
C GLY A 140 -29.94 23.15 -14.33
N ARG A 141 -28.91 23.91 -14.75
CA ARG A 141 -27.98 23.47 -15.79
C ARG A 141 -27.19 22.22 -15.40
N PHE A 142 -26.71 22.15 -14.16
CA PHE A 142 -26.02 20.96 -13.66
C PHE A 142 -26.95 19.74 -13.63
N ALA A 143 -28.20 19.89 -13.18
CA ALA A 143 -29.19 18.83 -13.21
C ALA A 143 -29.49 18.35 -14.64
N TRP A 144 -29.56 19.28 -15.60
CA TRP A 144 -29.71 18.95 -17.03
C TRP A 144 -28.49 18.20 -17.60
N GLU A 145 -27.28 18.65 -17.27
CA GLU A 145 -26.03 17.99 -17.67
C GLU A 145 -25.90 16.59 -17.05
N LEU A 146 -26.39 16.39 -15.82
CA LEU A 146 -26.51 15.07 -15.18
C LEU A 146 -27.50 14.15 -15.91
N GLY A 147 -28.67 14.67 -16.32
CA GLY A 147 -29.67 13.90 -17.06
C GLY A 147 -29.16 13.38 -18.41
N ASN A 148 -28.22 14.10 -19.03
CA ASN A 148 -27.62 13.74 -20.32
C ASN A 148 -26.28 12.99 -20.21
N PHE A 149 -25.95 12.46 -19.01
CA PHE A 149 -24.68 11.78 -18.74
C PHE A 149 -24.33 10.65 -19.73
N PHE A 150 -25.33 9.87 -20.16
CA PHE A 150 -25.11 8.73 -21.07
C PHE A 150 -24.69 9.14 -22.48
N GLN A 151 -24.98 10.38 -22.90
CA GLN A 151 -24.61 10.88 -24.22
C GLN A 151 -23.21 11.50 -24.22
N ARG A 152 -22.83 12.17 -23.12
CA ARG A 152 -21.53 12.83 -22.99
C ARG A 152 -21.14 12.99 -21.52
N ILE A 153 -19.90 12.63 -21.21
CA ILE A 153 -19.32 12.91 -19.90
C ILE A 153 -19.00 14.41 -19.83
N HIS A 154 -19.86 15.17 -19.15
CA HIS A 154 -19.65 16.60 -18.92
C HIS A 154 -18.57 16.82 -17.84
N PRO A 155 -17.69 17.84 -17.97
CA PRO A 155 -16.68 18.12 -16.95
C PRO A 155 -17.27 18.52 -15.60
N SER A 156 -18.51 19.03 -15.56
CA SER A 156 -19.25 19.27 -14.31
C SER A 156 -19.39 17.98 -13.50
N PHE A 157 -19.74 16.87 -14.14
CA PHE A 157 -19.80 15.57 -13.46
C PHE A 157 -18.42 15.15 -12.91
N VAL A 158 -17.36 15.31 -13.70
CA VAL A 158 -15.99 14.96 -13.29
C VAL A 158 -15.55 15.77 -12.06
N VAL A 159 -15.77 17.08 -12.05
CA VAL A 159 -15.40 17.94 -10.92
C VAL A 159 -16.23 17.64 -9.67
N PHE A 160 -17.52 17.40 -9.84
CA PHE A 160 -18.40 17.00 -8.73
C PHE A 160 -17.97 15.67 -8.12
N ALA A 161 -17.74 14.66 -8.96
CA ALA A 161 -17.27 13.34 -8.56
C ALA A 161 -15.88 13.41 -7.92
N ALA A 162 -14.98 14.26 -8.45
CA ALA A 162 -13.68 14.51 -7.86
C ALA A 162 -13.78 15.13 -6.46
N GLY A 163 -14.67 16.11 -6.26
CA GLY A 163 -14.95 16.67 -4.94
C GLY A 163 -15.38 15.61 -3.94
N LEU A 164 -16.37 14.78 -4.31
CA LEU A 164 -16.85 13.68 -3.47
C LEU A 164 -15.77 12.62 -3.20
N TYR A 165 -14.97 12.30 -4.22
CA TYR A 165 -13.83 11.39 -4.10
C TYR A 165 -12.79 11.92 -3.09
N LEU A 166 -12.43 13.20 -3.17
CA LEU A 166 -11.48 13.83 -2.24
C LEU A 166 -12.02 13.82 -0.82
N TRP A 167 -13.33 14.02 -0.63
CA TRP A 167 -13.99 13.87 0.67
C TRP A 167 -13.90 12.45 1.20
N TRP A 168 -14.27 11.46 0.38
CA TRP A 168 -14.15 10.05 0.72
C TRP A 168 -12.71 9.67 1.08
N ARG A 169 -11.72 10.17 0.33
CA ARG A 169 -10.30 9.97 0.61
C ARG A 169 -9.85 10.64 1.89
N GLY A 170 -10.25 11.89 2.15
CA GLY A 170 -9.95 12.59 3.40
C GLY A 170 -10.48 11.84 4.62
N ILE A 171 -11.69 11.29 4.53
CA ILE A 171 -12.28 10.44 5.57
C ILE A 171 -11.46 9.16 5.78
N GLN A 172 -11.11 8.47 4.69
CA GLN A 172 -10.25 7.27 4.78
C GLN A 172 -8.91 7.60 5.42
N LEU A 173 -8.28 8.69 5.02
CA LEU A 173 -6.98 9.10 5.51
C LEU A 173 -7.03 9.44 7.01
N ALA A 174 -8.10 10.08 7.47
CA ALA A 174 -8.34 10.37 8.88
C ALA A 174 -8.52 9.12 9.75
N GLN A 175 -9.09 8.04 9.20
CA GLN A 175 -9.40 6.80 9.93
C GLN A 175 -8.32 5.72 9.80
N ARG A 176 -7.31 5.92 8.94
CA ARG A 176 -6.33 4.89 8.60
C ARG A 176 -5.15 4.87 9.55
N ASP A 177 -4.69 3.67 9.88
CA ASP A 177 -3.42 3.46 10.56
C ASP A 177 -2.25 3.82 9.65
N LEU A 178 -1.41 4.75 10.10
CA LEU A 178 -0.24 5.28 9.39
C LEU A 178 0.98 4.35 9.40
N GLY A 179 0.75 3.03 9.41
CA GLY A 179 1.82 2.04 9.38
C GLY A 179 2.51 1.94 8.01
N VAL A 180 3.73 1.40 8.02
CA VAL A 180 4.55 1.18 6.80
C VAL A 180 3.79 0.42 5.69
N PRO A 181 3.01 -0.64 5.98
CA PRO A 181 2.26 -1.34 4.92
C PRO A 181 1.23 -0.45 4.22
N SER A 182 0.53 0.41 4.99
CA SER A 182 -0.49 1.32 4.48
C SER A 182 0.11 2.41 3.59
N VAL A 183 1.22 3.00 4.03
CA VAL A 183 1.93 4.06 3.28
C VAL A 183 2.56 3.47 2.02
N SER A 184 3.19 2.29 2.11
CA SER A 184 3.77 1.61 0.94
C SER A 184 2.72 1.23 -0.11
N LEU A 185 1.52 0.79 0.31
CA LEU A 185 0.42 0.51 -0.63
C LEU A 185 -0.01 1.79 -1.36
N SER A 186 -0.20 2.89 -0.63
CA SER A 186 -0.62 4.16 -1.21
C SER A 186 0.44 4.71 -2.18
N PHE A 187 1.73 4.54 -1.84
CA PHE A 187 2.84 4.85 -2.73
C PHE A 187 2.87 3.99 -4.01
N ARG A 188 2.49 2.70 -3.94
CA ARG A 188 2.39 1.85 -5.14
C ARG A 188 1.19 2.24 -6.00
N VAL A 189 0.05 2.57 -5.40
CA VAL A 189 -1.15 3.01 -6.11
C VAL A 189 -0.84 4.23 -6.97
N GLY A 190 -0.14 5.24 -6.43
CA GLY A 190 0.24 6.41 -7.23
C GLY A 190 1.26 6.10 -8.33
N ILE A 191 2.20 5.17 -8.12
CA ILE A 191 3.09 4.70 -9.20
C ILE A 191 2.27 4.10 -10.34
N VAL A 192 1.32 3.22 -10.01
CA VAL A 192 0.42 2.62 -11.01
C VAL A 192 -0.41 3.70 -11.70
N ALA A 193 -0.93 4.68 -10.97
CA ALA A 193 -1.71 5.78 -11.54
C ALA A 193 -0.89 6.65 -12.51
N PHE A 194 0.35 6.99 -12.17
CA PHE A 194 1.26 7.74 -13.05
C PHE A 194 1.64 6.94 -14.28
N LEU A 195 1.97 5.67 -14.10
CA LEU A 195 2.24 4.75 -15.19
C LEU A 195 1.09 4.78 -16.20
N TRP A 196 -0.15 4.58 -15.75
CA TRP A 196 -1.33 4.59 -16.60
C TRP A 196 -1.56 5.95 -17.27
N LEU A 197 -1.29 7.03 -16.55
CA LEU A 197 -1.43 8.37 -17.11
C LEU A 197 -0.41 8.63 -18.22
N PHE A 198 0.86 8.32 -18.00
CA PHE A 198 1.91 8.46 -19.02
C PHE A 198 1.64 7.57 -20.23
N LEU A 199 1.04 6.41 -19.98
CA LEU A 199 0.50 5.51 -20.99
C LEU A 199 -0.48 6.16 -21.92
N VAL A 200 -1.54 6.71 -21.33
CA VAL A 200 -2.60 7.39 -22.07
C VAL A 200 -2.05 8.65 -22.73
N GLY A 201 -1.09 9.32 -22.07
CA GLY A 201 -0.35 10.47 -22.59
C GLY A 201 0.43 10.20 -23.87
N ILE A 202 0.79 8.95 -24.18
CA ILE A 202 1.40 8.59 -25.47
C ILE A 202 0.41 8.82 -26.63
N PHE A 203 -0.89 8.61 -26.40
CA PHE A 203 -1.94 8.77 -27.41
C PHE A 203 -2.60 10.15 -27.36
N SER A 204 -2.48 10.83 -26.23
CA SER A 204 -3.08 12.14 -26.00
C SER A 204 -2.13 13.02 -25.17
N PRO A 205 -1.15 13.68 -25.80
CA PRO A 205 -0.07 14.41 -25.12
C PRO A 205 -0.51 15.77 -24.55
N HIS A 206 -1.71 15.86 -23.98
CA HIS A 206 -2.30 17.12 -23.55
C HIS A 206 -1.95 17.54 -22.12
N VAL A 207 -1.37 16.64 -21.30
CA VAL A 207 -1.06 16.90 -19.89
C VAL A 207 0.38 16.52 -19.58
N ASP A 208 1.23 17.50 -19.25
CA ASP A 208 2.57 17.23 -18.74
C ASP A 208 2.50 16.91 -17.25
N ALA A 209 2.47 15.61 -16.93
CA ALA A 209 2.44 15.10 -15.57
C ALA A 209 3.83 14.95 -14.93
N THR A 210 4.91 15.25 -15.67
CA THR A 210 6.29 15.00 -15.25
C THR A 210 6.67 15.72 -13.96
N PRO A 211 6.36 17.03 -13.76
CA PRO A 211 6.70 17.72 -12.51
C PRO A 211 6.02 17.09 -11.29
N PHE A 212 4.76 16.66 -11.45
CA PHE A 212 4.00 16.02 -10.38
C PHE A 212 4.56 14.66 -10.00
N ALA A 213 5.09 13.90 -10.96
CA ALA A 213 5.78 12.64 -10.67
C ALA A 213 7.04 12.85 -9.82
N PHE A 214 7.86 13.86 -10.12
CA PHE A 214 9.04 14.16 -9.30
C PHE A 214 8.68 14.56 -7.88
N VAL A 215 7.71 15.47 -7.71
CA VAL A 215 7.22 15.87 -6.38
C VAL A 215 6.59 14.68 -5.65
N TYR A 216 5.85 13.83 -6.36
CA TYR A 216 5.29 12.60 -5.82
C TYR A 216 6.36 11.66 -5.25
N PHE A 217 7.43 11.40 -6.01
CA PHE A 217 8.51 10.53 -5.54
C PHE A 217 9.24 11.14 -4.34
N LEU A 218 9.44 12.47 -4.30
CA LEU A 218 10.00 13.17 -3.14
C LEU A 218 9.15 12.92 -1.89
N LEU A 219 7.86 13.27 -1.99
CA LEU A 219 6.92 13.15 -0.89
C LEU A 219 6.72 11.69 -0.48
N GLY A 220 6.73 10.76 -1.43
CA GLY A 220 6.60 9.33 -1.18
C GLY A 220 7.78 8.73 -0.42
N LEU A 221 9.02 9.13 -0.76
CA LEU A 221 10.21 8.72 -0.01
C LEU A 221 10.20 9.29 1.42
N ILE A 222 9.82 10.57 1.57
CA ILE A 222 9.66 11.21 2.88
C ILE A 222 8.57 10.49 3.69
N ALA A 223 7.41 10.25 3.11
CA ALA A 223 6.29 9.57 3.79
C ALA A 223 6.67 8.14 4.21
N LEU A 224 7.37 7.39 3.35
CA LEU A 224 7.82 6.04 3.68
C LEU A 224 8.85 6.06 4.82
N GLY A 225 9.81 6.99 4.79
CA GLY A 225 10.78 7.19 5.86
C GLY A 225 10.10 7.55 7.19
N LEU A 226 9.21 8.54 7.18
CA LEU A 226 8.42 8.95 8.35
C LEU A 226 7.59 7.81 8.92
N SER A 227 6.93 7.02 8.06
CA SER A 227 6.13 5.87 8.50
C SER A 227 6.98 4.80 9.20
N ARG A 228 8.23 4.59 8.74
CA ARG A 228 9.16 3.63 9.33
C ARG A 228 9.65 4.10 10.70
N ILE A 229 9.92 5.39 10.83
CA ILE A 229 10.33 6.00 12.10
C ILE A 229 9.21 5.89 13.13
N GLU A 230 7.96 6.14 12.72
CA GLU A 230 6.78 6.01 13.59
C GLU A 230 6.58 4.56 14.06
N GLU A 231 6.68 3.58 13.15
CA GLU A 231 6.56 2.16 13.47
C GLU A 231 7.67 1.66 14.43
N VAL A 232 8.92 2.11 14.24
CA VAL A 232 10.04 1.77 15.13
C VAL A 232 9.87 2.41 16.52
N THR A 233 9.28 3.60 16.60
CA THR A 233 9.03 4.30 17.86
C THR A 233 7.91 3.62 18.67
N GLN A 234 6.88 3.09 18.01
CA GLN A 234 5.76 2.40 18.68
C GLN A 234 6.09 0.97 19.10
N SER A 235 7.04 0.30 18.43
CA SER A 235 7.38 -1.11 18.68
C SER A 235 8.40 -1.35 19.80
N ARG A 236 9.17 -0.34 20.21
CA ARG A 236 10.07 -0.44 21.37
C ARG A 236 9.39 0.11 22.61
N LEU A 237 9.22 -0.73 23.63
CA LEU A 237 8.63 -0.43 24.93
C LEU A 237 9.27 0.83 25.58
N GLY A 238 8.67 2.00 25.35
CA GLY A 238 8.83 3.19 26.20
C GLY A 238 10.02 4.13 25.95
N ILE A 239 11.04 3.75 25.17
CA ILE A 239 12.14 4.68 24.87
C ILE A 239 11.78 5.50 23.62
N ARG A 240 11.25 6.71 23.84
CA ARG A 240 11.08 7.71 22.78
C ARG A 240 12.47 8.07 22.23
N SER A 241 12.87 7.47 21.11
CA SER A 241 14.04 7.94 20.38
C SER A 241 13.79 9.41 19.99
N PRO A 242 14.68 10.35 20.37
CA PRO A 242 14.53 11.75 20.04
C PRO A 242 14.92 11.95 18.57
N PHE A 243 14.02 11.56 17.66
CA PHE A 243 14.08 12.01 16.27
C PHE A 243 13.99 13.55 16.26
N ASN A 244 15.14 14.18 16.07
CA ASN A 244 15.35 15.62 16.11
C ASN A 244 15.34 16.19 14.67
N ALA A 245 15.40 17.51 14.55
CA ALA A 245 15.43 18.19 13.24
C ALA A 245 16.60 17.74 12.36
N SER A 246 17.71 17.30 12.96
CA SER A 246 18.88 16.77 12.22
C SER A 246 18.53 15.46 11.49
N TRP A 247 17.87 14.51 12.15
CA TRP A 247 17.41 13.28 11.46
C TRP A 247 16.40 13.56 10.35
N MET A 248 15.54 14.58 10.51
CA MET A 248 14.66 15.04 9.43
C MET A 248 15.46 15.58 8.24
N SER A 249 16.54 16.34 8.51
CA SER A 249 17.41 16.85 7.45
C SER A 249 18.15 15.73 6.70
N ILE A 250 18.51 14.63 7.38
CA ILE A 250 19.11 13.46 6.73
C ILE A 250 18.07 12.76 5.84
N LEU A 251 16.85 12.57 6.32
CA LEU A 251 15.76 11.98 5.52
C LEU A 251 15.45 12.85 4.29
N PHE A 252 15.26 14.15 4.48
CA PHE A 252 14.97 15.08 3.40
C PHE A 252 16.14 15.18 2.42
N GLY A 253 17.37 15.32 2.95
CA GLY A 253 18.59 15.43 2.15
C GLY A 253 18.86 14.18 1.33
N SER A 254 18.68 12.98 1.89
CA SER A 254 18.79 11.73 1.14
C SER A 254 17.71 11.60 0.06
N ALA A 255 16.46 11.97 0.34
CA ALA A 255 15.38 11.94 -0.64
C ALA A 255 15.65 12.92 -1.82
N VAL A 256 16.11 14.14 -1.51
CA VAL A 256 16.51 15.13 -2.52
C VAL A 256 17.72 14.63 -3.32
N LEU A 257 18.72 14.03 -2.67
CA LEU A 257 19.89 13.46 -3.36
C LEU A 257 19.49 12.35 -4.33
N VAL A 258 18.64 11.41 -3.90
CA VAL A 258 18.14 10.34 -4.77
C VAL A 258 17.40 10.91 -5.99
N LEU A 259 16.61 11.96 -5.81
CA LEU A 259 15.94 12.63 -6.93
C LEU A 259 16.91 13.40 -7.82
N ALA A 260 17.89 14.09 -7.26
CA ALA A 260 18.92 14.78 -8.05
C ALA A 260 19.70 13.78 -8.91
N LEU A 261 20.07 12.63 -8.34
CA LEU A 261 20.68 11.52 -9.09
C LEU A 261 19.73 10.95 -10.15
N SER A 262 18.43 10.88 -9.87
CA SER A 262 17.42 10.42 -10.84
C SER A 262 17.26 11.41 -12.00
N VAL A 263 17.26 12.72 -11.73
CA VAL A 263 17.24 13.78 -12.76
C VAL A 263 18.53 13.76 -13.57
N LEU A 264 19.68 13.60 -12.91
CA LEU A 264 20.97 13.47 -13.59
C LEU A 264 20.99 12.24 -14.51
N ALA A 265 20.50 11.10 -14.03
CA ALA A 265 20.35 9.90 -14.84
C ALA A 265 19.41 10.15 -16.03
N ALA A 266 18.22 10.72 -15.81
CA ALA A 266 17.28 11.04 -16.89
C ALA A 266 17.88 11.99 -17.93
N TRP A 267 18.69 12.97 -17.49
CA TRP A 267 19.42 13.88 -18.38
C TRP A 267 20.52 13.14 -19.17
N LEU A 268 21.33 12.30 -18.52
CA LEU A 268 22.36 11.48 -19.15
C LEU A 268 21.77 10.53 -20.20
N PHE A 269 20.63 9.92 -19.91
CA PHE A 269 19.89 9.01 -20.81
C PHE A 269 18.90 9.73 -21.73
N SER A 270 18.96 11.07 -21.84
CA SER A 270 18.08 11.81 -22.74
C SER A 270 18.33 11.41 -24.21
N VAL A 271 17.29 11.46 -25.04
CA VAL A 271 17.35 11.07 -26.47
C VAL A 271 18.49 11.78 -27.20
N ARG A 272 18.79 13.03 -26.84
CA ARG A 272 19.90 13.80 -27.44
C ARG A 272 21.27 13.24 -27.07
N ASN A 273 21.49 12.89 -25.81
CA ASN A 273 22.75 12.33 -25.33
C ASN A 273 22.92 10.89 -25.80
N VAL A 274 21.85 10.09 -25.75
CA VAL A 274 21.82 8.74 -26.33
C VAL A 274 22.07 8.80 -27.83
N ALA A 275 21.47 9.74 -28.57
CA ALA A 275 21.74 9.91 -30.00
C ALA A 275 23.21 10.30 -30.27
N ALA A 276 23.84 11.09 -29.40
CA ALA A 276 25.26 11.40 -29.52
C ALA A 276 26.14 10.15 -29.30
N VAL A 277 25.80 9.30 -28.32
CA VAL A 277 26.48 8.02 -28.09
C VAL A 277 26.23 7.05 -29.23
N VAL A 278 24.99 6.94 -29.71
CA VAL A 278 24.60 6.06 -30.83
C VAL A 278 25.28 6.50 -32.13
N LYS A 279 25.50 7.80 -32.35
CA LYS A 279 26.31 8.31 -33.46
C LYS A 279 27.76 7.79 -33.42
N LEU A 280 28.34 7.59 -32.24
CA LEU A 280 29.67 6.98 -32.10
C LEU A 280 29.70 5.53 -32.60
N PHE A 281 28.58 4.82 -32.51
CA PHE A 281 28.41 3.45 -33.00
C PHE A 281 27.75 3.37 -34.38
N SER A 282 27.62 4.49 -35.12
CA SER A 282 26.96 4.51 -36.43
C SER A 282 27.48 3.48 -37.45
N PRO A 283 28.76 3.07 -37.51
CA PRO A 283 29.19 2.04 -38.46
C PRO A 283 28.69 0.62 -38.13
N ILE A 284 28.31 0.35 -36.87
CA ILE A 284 27.84 -0.98 -36.42
C ILE A 284 26.31 -1.11 -36.56
N ILE A 285 25.58 0.00 -36.47
CA ILE A 285 24.12 0.04 -36.65
C ILE A 285 23.62 -0.62 -37.96
N PRO A 286 24.23 -0.42 -39.15
CA PRO A 286 23.76 -1.09 -40.37
C PRO A 286 23.94 -2.60 -40.32
N LEU A 287 25.00 -3.10 -39.68
CA LEU A 287 25.24 -4.53 -39.50
C LEU A 287 24.24 -5.15 -38.51
N LEU A 288 24.03 -4.47 -37.38
CA LEU A 288 23.03 -4.87 -36.39
C LEU A 288 21.61 -4.84 -36.98
N ARG A 289 21.28 -3.85 -37.82
CA ARG A 289 19.99 -3.76 -38.53
C ARG A 289 19.81 -4.90 -39.54
N ARG A 290 20.87 -5.30 -40.25
CA ARG A 290 20.82 -6.41 -41.22
C ARG A 290 20.54 -7.75 -40.54
N ILE A 291 20.99 -7.92 -39.29
CA ILE A 291 20.75 -9.12 -38.48
C ILE A 291 19.41 -9.04 -37.74
N ALA A 292 19.06 -7.88 -37.19
CA ALA A 292 17.85 -7.68 -36.40
C ALA A 292 16.58 -7.62 -37.25
N SER A 293 16.65 -7.16 -38.50
CA SER A 293 15.48 -7.08 -39.40
C SER A 293 14.79 -8.42 -39.67
N PRO A 294 15.48 -9.50 -40.11
CA PRO A 294 14.82 -10.79 -40.31
C PRO A 294 14.28 -11.36 -38.99
N LEU A 295 15.00 -11.17 -37.88
CA LEU A 295 14.55 -11.62 -36.56
C LEU A 295 13.27 -10.90 -36.12
N LEU A 296 13.17 -9.59 -36.37
CA LEU A 296 11.99 -8.79 -36.06
C LEU A 296 10.79 -9.16 -36.95
N VAL A 297 11.01 -9.46 -38.23
CA VAL A 297 9.95 -9.94 -39.13
C VAL A 297 9.40 -11.28 -38.64
N VAL A 298 10.27 -12.22 -38.28
CA VAL A 298 9.86 -13.51 -37.70
C VAL A 298 9.08 -13.31 -36.39
N LEU A 299 9.54 -12.43 -35.52
CA LEU A 299 8.86 -12.12 -34.26
C LEU A 299 7.49 -11.46 -34.48
N ALA A 300 7.38 -10.55 -35.45
CA ALA A 300 6.12 -9.92 -35.83
C ALA A 300 5.13 -10.93 -36.41
N GLN A 301 5.60 -11.88 -37.23
CA GLN A 301 4.77 -12.97 -37.73
C GLN A 301 4.28 -13.88 -36.61
N LEU A 302 5.13 -14.24 -35.65
CA LEU A 302 4.74 -15.04 -34.49
C LEU A 302 3.71 -14.30 -33.61
N LEU A 303 3.90 -13.00 -33.38
CA LEU A 303 2.95 -12.17 -32.66
C LEU A 303 1.61 -12.08 -33.40
N ASN A 304 1.62 -11.89 -34.72
CA ASN A 304 0.41 -11.88 -35.53
C ASN A 304 -0.32 -13.23 -35.45
N MET A 305 0.40 -14.34 -35.58
CA MET A 305 -0.16 -15.69 -35.47
C MET A 305 -0.80 -15.92 -34.09
N LEU A 306 -0.14 -15.47 -33.03
CA LEU A 306 -0.65 -15.53 -31.67
C LEU A 306 -1.92 -14.67 -31.52
N LEU A 307 -1.89 -13.43 -32.02
CA LEU A 307 -2.98 -12.47 -31.91
C LEU A 307 -4.23 -12.98 -32.64
N VAL A 308 -4.07 -13.44 -33.89
CA VAL A 308 -5.16 -14.02 -34.69
C VAL A 308 -5.72 -15.28 -34.03
N SER A 309 -4.86 -16.14 -33.49
CA SER A 309 -5.31 -17.33 -32.73
C SER A 309 -6.12 -16.94 -31.51
N LEU A 310 -5.67 -15.92 -30.77
CA LEU A 310 -6.36 -15.40 -29.60
C LEU A 310 -7.73 -14.83 -30.00
N ILE A 311 -7.77 -13.98 -31.03
CA ILE A 311 -9.01 -13.36 -31.51
C ILE A 311 -9.99 -14.42 -32.04
N ARG A 312 -9.54 -15.49 -32.69
CA ARG A 312 -10.43 -16.59 -33.10
C ARG A 312 -11.04 -17.31 -31.91
N VAL A 313 -10.22 -17.63 -30.90
CA VAL A 313 -10.69 -18.33 -29.69
C VAL A 313 -11.68 -17.48 -28.90
N PHE A 314 -11.41 -16.17 -28.76
CA PHE A 314 -12.27 -15.25 -28.02
C PHE A 314 -13.47 -14.75 -28.83
N GLY A 315 -13.32 -14.56 -30.14
CA GLY A 315 -14.38 -14.16 -31.07
C GLY A 315 -15.44 -15.24 -31.23
N ALA A 316 -15.03 -16.52 -31.29
CA ALA A 316 -15.94 -17.66 -31.26
C ALA A 316 -16.76 -17.74 -29.96
N ALA A 317 -16.22 -17.27 -28.83
CA ALA A 317 -16.91 -17.21 -27.54
C ALA A 317 -17.87 -16.01 -27.40
N LEU A 318 -17.71 -14.97 -28.22
CA LEU A 318 -18.49 -13.72 -28.18
C LEU A 318 -19.56 -13.61 -29.27
N GLY A 319 -19.67 -14.60 -30.17
CA GLY A 319 -20.75 -14.72 -31.15
C GLY A 319 -20.85 -13.56 -32.15
N ARG A 320 -19.77 -12.79 -32.33
CA ARG A 320 -19.67 -11.72 -33.33
C ARG A 320 -18.49 -12.02 -34.24
N GLU A 321 -18.78 -12.27 -35.52
CA GLU A 321 -17.76 -12.22 -36.57
C GLU A 321 -17.20 -10.80 -36.58
N PHE A 322 -15.96 -10.66 -36.13
CA PHE A 322 -15.33 -9.37 -35.95
C PHE A 322 -14.75 -8.93 -37.31
N GLU A 323 -15.49 -8.08 -38.05
CA GLU A 323 -15.06 -7.45 -39.32
C GLU A 323 -13.73 -6.67 -39.21
N ALA A 324 -13.28 -6.33 -38.00
CA ALA A 324 -11.99 -5.66 -37.80
C ALA A 324 -10.76 -6.52 -38.16
N LEU A 325 -10.93 -7.84 -38.36
CA LEU A 325 -9.84 -8.73 -38.78
C LEU A 325 -9.49 -8.58 -40.26
N SER A 326 -10.47 -8.29 -41.13
CA SER A 326 -10.21 -8.06 -42.56
C SER A 326 -9.57 -6.69 -42.79
N GLU A 327 -10.09 -5.63 -42.15
CA GLU A 327 -9.51 -4.28 -42.23
C GLU A 327 -8.06 -4.26 -41.73
N PHE A 328 -7.75 -4.89 -40.59
CA PHE A 328 -6.38 -4.92 -40.06
C PHE A 328 -5.42 -5.75 -40.94
N SER A 329 -5.93 -6.78 -41.62
CA SER A 329 -5.14 -7.59 -42.56
C SER A 329 -4.86 -6.86 -43.88
N GLU A 330 -5.84 -6.09 -44.37
CA GLU A 330 -5.71 -5.25 -45.56
C GLU A 330 -4.77 -4.07 -45.29
N GLU A 331 -4.88 -3.41 -44.13
CA GLU A 331 -3.97 -2.32 -43.72
C GLU A 331 -2.52 -2.83 -43.62
N LEU A 332 -2.29 -4.02 -43.07
CA LEU A 332 -0.95 -4.65 -43.03
C LEU A 332 -0.40 -5.00 -44.42
N GLN A 333 -1.26 -5.41 -45.35
CA GLN A 333 -0.88 -5.69 -46.74
C GLN A 333 -0.57 -4.41 -47.52
N GLU A 334 -1.31 -3.33 -47.26
CA GLU A 334 -1.06 -2.00 -47.81
C GLU A 334 0.26 -1.43 -47.25
N PHE A 335 0.56 -1.65 -45.96
CA PHE A 335 1.86 -1.32 -45.36
C PHE A 335 3.04 -2.12 -45.94
N GLN A 336 2.84 -3.37 -46.39
CA GLN A 336 3.85 -4.15 -47.10
C GLN A 336 4.05 -3.69 -48.56
N GLN A 337 3.00 -3.17 -49.21
CA GLN A 337 3.09 -2.68 -50.60
C GLN A 337 3.64 -1.25 -50.70
N LEU A 338 3.55 -0.46 -49.64
CA LEU A 338 4.20 0.86 -49.52
C LEU A 338 5.73 0.79 -49.35
N GLU A 339 6.32 -0.40 -49.28
CA GLU A 339 7.74 -0.64 -48.97
C GLU A 339 8.69 -0.54 -50.19
N ALA A 340 8.39 0.40 -51.12
CA ALA A 340 9.26 0.74 -52.25
C ALA A 340 9.95 2.13 -52.13
N GLU A 341 9.88 2.80 -50.97
CA GLU A 341 10.61 4.04 -50.64
C GLU A 341 11.17 3.97 -49.20
N PRO A 342 12.36 4.52 -48.89
CA PRO A 342 13.15 4.09 -47.74
C PRO A 342 12.63 4.61 -46.39
N ALA A 343 12.37 3.64 -45.51
CA ALA A 343 12.95 3.56 -44.16
C ALA A 343 12.43 4.48 -43.02
N GLN A 344 11.18 4.97 -43.03
CA GLN A 344 10.63 5.67 -41.86
C GLN A 344 9.34 5.07 -41.26
N GLY A 345 8.46 4.44 -42.06
CA GLY A 345 7.15 3.93 -41.58
C GLY A 345 7.23 2.69 -40.69
N VAL A 346 8.00 1.67 -41.07
CA VAL A 346 8.05 0.38 -40.35
C VAL A 346 8.74 0.47 -38.99
N VAL A 347 9.74 1.35 -38.86
CA VAL A 347 10.39 1.64 -37.56
C VAL A 347 9.40 2.31 -36.60
N LEU A 348 8.54 3.21 -37.10
CA LEU A 348 7.48 3.83 -36.31
C LEU A 348 6.44 2.80 -35.85
N ILE A 349 6.00 1.88 -36.72
CA ILE A 349 5.02 0.82 -36.38
C ILE A 349 5.61 -0.19 -35.39
N ILE A 350 6.87 -0.61 -35.55
CA ILE A 350 7.55 -1.50 -34.60
C ILE A 350 7.71 -0.80 -33.25
N ILE A 351 8.14 0.47 -33.23
CA ILE A 351 8.21 1.26 -32.00
C ILE A 351 6.81 1.39 -31.37
N GLN A 352 5.76 1.52 -32.18
CA GLN A 352 4.37 1.60 -31.72
C GLN A 352 3.93 0.29 -31.08
N LEU A 353 4.13 -0.86 -31.74
CA LEU A 353 3.77 -2.19 -31.24
C LEU A 353 4.60 -2.59 -30.02
N LEU A 354 5.90 -2.27 -30.01
CA LEU A 354 6.77 -2.48 -28.85
C LEU A 354 6.34 -1.59 -27.68
N LYS A 355 5.95 -0.33 -27.95
CA LYS A 355 5.33 0.55 -26.96
C LYS A 355 4.07 -0.11 -26.43
N TRP A 356 3.08 -0.46 -27.25
CA TRP A 356 1.81 -1.07 -26.83
C TRP A 356 1.96 -2.40 -26.09
N GLY A 357 2.88 -3.27 -26.53
CA GLY A 357 3.16 -4.54 -25.88
C GLY A 357 3.86 -4.36 -24.53
N PHE A 358 4.88 -3.49 -24.47
CA PHE A 358 5.53 -3.11 -23.21
C PHE A 358 4.53 -2.47 -22.25
N LEU A 359 3.65 -1.64 -22.78
CA LEU A 359 2.62 -0.88 -22.11
C LEU A 359 1.54 -1.78 -21.50
N LEU A 360 1.06 -2.78 -22.25
CA LEU A 360 0.18 -3.85 -21.77
C LEU A 360 0.87 -4.73 -20.70
N LEU A 361 2.15 -5.04 -20.89
CA LEU A 361 2.91 -5.83 -19.93
C LEU A 361 3.15 -5.07 -18.63
N LEU A 362 3.47 -3.78 -18.72
CA LEU A 362 3.65 -2.89 -17.57
C LEU A 362 2.31 -2.69 -16.85
N LEU A 363 1.20 -2.66 -17.59
CA LEU A 363 -0.18 -2.74 -17.08
C LEU A 363 -0.42 -3.96 -16.21
N LEU A 364 -0.15 -5.14 -16.78
CA LEU A 364 -0.42 -6.43 -16.14
C LEU A 364 0.50 -6.60 -14.93
N GLY A 365 1.75 -6.15 -15.03
CA GLY A 365 2.70 -6.10 -13.92
C GLY A 365 2.23 -5.16 -12.81
N ALA A 366 1.77 -3.95 -13.14
CA ALA A 366 1.23 -2.99 -12.19
C ALA A 366 -0.03 -3.51 -11.49
N LEU A 367 -0.97 -4.09 -12.25
CA LEU A 367 -2.17 -4.73 -11.73
C LEU A 367 -1.84 -5.94 -10.86
N ALA A 368 -0.85 -6.75 -11.25
CA ALA A 368 -0.39 -7.88 -10.45
C ALA A 368 0.27 -7.41 -9.14
N VAL A 369 1.12 -6.38 -9.17
CA VAL A 369 1.71 -5.79 -7.96
C VAL A 369 0.62 -5.21 -7.06
N LEU A 370 -0.40 -4.56 -7.63
CA LEU A 370 -1.54 -4.03 -6.89
C LEU A 370 -2.35 -5.17 -6.25
N ALA A 371 -2.70 -6.20 -7.01
CA ALA A 371 -3.45 -7.37 -6.54
C ALA A 371 -2.67 -8.15 -5.47
N LEU A 372 -1.37 -8.33 -5.64
CA LEU A 372 -0.49 -8.98 -4.67
C LEU A 372 -0.34 -8.12 -3.40
N SER A 373 -0.21 -6.80 -3.54
CA SER A 373 -0.10 -5.88 -2.40
C SER A 373 -1.40 -5.81 -1.60
N ILE A 374 -2.56 -5.75 -2.28
CA ILE A 374 -3.89 -5.77 -1.66
C ILE A 374 -4.11 -7.12 -0.96
N SER A 375 -3.83 -8.23 -1.64
CA SER A 375 -4.02 -9.57 -1.06
C SER A 375 -3.10 -9.87 0.13
N ARG A 376 -1.96 -9.18 0.26
CA ARG A 376 -1.04 -9.30 1.40
C ARG A 376 -1.54 -8.53 2.62
N VAL A 377 -2.10 -7.34 2.40
CA VAL A 377 -2.70 -6.51 3.46
C VAL A 377 -4.00 -7.13 3.96
N TRP A 378 -4.83 -7.67 3.07
CA TRP A 378 -6.08 -8.35 3.43
C TRP A 378 -5.83 -9.62 4.25
N ARG A 379 -4.80 -10.41 3.88
CA ARG A 379 -4.37 -11.57 4.67
C ARG A 379 -3.83 -11.20 6.06
N GLY A 380 -3.15 -10.05 6.18
CA GLY A 380 -2.68 -9.54 7.47
C GLY A 380 -3.81 -9.06 8.39
N GLN A 381 -4.89 -8.50 7.83
CA GLN A 381 -6.05 -8.05 8.60
C GLN A 381 -7.00 -9.19 9.00
N GLN A 382 -7.12 -10.25 8.19
CA GLN A 382 -7.88 -11.45 8.54
C GLN A 382 -7.24 -12.23 9.70
N ALA A 383 -5.91 -12.27 9.78
CA ALA A 383 -5.21 -12.90 10.90
C ALA A 383 -5.41 -12.20 12.26
N GLY A 384 -5.85 -10.94 12.28
CA GLY A 384 -6.09 -10.17 13.50
C GLY A 384 -7.57 -9.91 13.85
N ARG A 385 -8.51 -10.44 13.04
CA ARG A 385 -9.97 -10.19 13.20
C ARG A 385 -10.83 -11.45 13.16
N HIS A 386 -10.23 -12.63 13.39
CA HIS A 386 -11.00 -13.87 13.58
C HIS A 386 -11.32 -14.10 15.07
N ALA A 387 -12.20 -13.24 15.58
CA ALA A 387 -13.16 -13.57 16.62
C ALA A 387 -14.40 -12.71 16.34
N GLU A 388 -15.53 -13.36 16.06
CA GLU A 388 -16.86 -12.75 15.87
C GLU A 388 -17.05 -11.84 14.65
N HIS A 389 -17.36 -12.46 13.51
CA HIS A 389 -18.70 -12.38 12.89
C HIS A 389 -18.67 -13.09 11.53
N ASP A 390 -19.12 -14.34 11.56
CA ASP A 390 -19.81 -14.95 10.43
C ASP A 390 -21.15 -14.21 10.24
N SER A 391 -21.43 -13.75 9.03
CA SER A 391 -22.64 -14.12 8.30
C SER A 391 -22.84 -13.27 7.03
N VAL A 392 -23.26 -13.99 5.98
CA VAL A 392 -23.96 -13.53 4.77
C VAL A 392 -23.17 -12.71 3.74
N TRP A 393 -22.57 -13.42 2.79
CA TRP A 393 -22.73 -13.05 1.37
C TRP A 393 -22.94 -14.31 0.55
N GLU A 394 -24.21 -14.70 0.44
CA GLU A 394 -24.68 -15.83 -0.32
C GLU A 394 -25.14 -15.35 -1.71
N THR A 395 -24.20 -15.19 -2.65
CA THR A 395 -24.51 -15.25 -4.10
C THR A 395 -23.22 -15.52 -4.89
N GLY A 396 -23.10 -16.70 -5.49
CA GLY A 396 -22.08 -16.98 -6.52
C GLY A 396 -21.32 -18.30 -6.41
N GLY A 397 -22.03 -19.44 -6.28
CA GLY A 397 -21.42 -20.78 -6.26
C GLY A 397 -20.51 -21.10 -7.46
N ALA A 398 -20.74 -20.49 -8.63
CA ALA A 398 -19.93 -20.73 -9.84
C ALA A 398 -18.51 -20.12 -9.76
N ALA A 399 -18.29 -19.10 -8.93
CA ALA A 399 -16.97 -18.47 -8.79
C ALA A 399 -16.03 -19.24 -7.85
N LYS A 400 -16.60 -20.09 -6.97
CA LYS A 400 -15.84 -20.88 -5.99
C LYS A 400 -15.17 -22.09 -6.65
N ASP A 401 -15.88 -22.77 -7.55
CA ASP A 401 -15.37 -23.95 -8.26
C ASP A 401 -14.23 -23.60 -9.24
N VAL A 402 -14.33 -22.47 -9.94
CA VAL A 402 -13.25 -21.97 -10.81
C VAL A 402 -12.03 -21.54 -9.99
N ARG A 403 -12.25 -20.93 -8.82
CA ARG A 403 -11.20 -20.49 -7.89
C ARG A 403 -10.47 -21.67 -7.24
N ASP A 404 -11.17 -22.74 -6.92
CA ASP A 404 -10.59 -23.95 -6.33
C ASP A 404 -9.85 -24.79 -7.38
N ALA A 405 -10.35 -24.83 -8.63
CA ALA A 405 -9.66 -25.44 -9.76
C ALA A 405 -8.35 -24.72 -10.12
N LEU A 406 -8.35 -23.39 -10.19
CA LEU A 406 -7.14 -22.58 -10.40
C LEU A 406 -6.21 -22.61 -9.17
N GLY A 407 -6.76 -22.63 -7.97
CA GLY A 407 -6.01 -22.72 -6.71
C GLY A 407 -5.21 -24.02 -6.58
N SER A 408 -5.78 -25.15 -7.01
CA SER A 408 -5.12 -26.46 -6.96
C SER A 408 -4.03 -26.63 -8.03
N ARG A 409 -4.21 -26.02 -9.21
CA ARG A 409 -3.19 -25.97 -10.27
C ARG A 409 -2.03 -25.04 -9.89
N TRP A 410 -2.36 -23.89 -9.30
CA TRP A 410 -1.40 -22.91 -8.82
C TRP A 410 -0.59 -23.41 -7.61
N ARG A 411 -1.20 -24.16 -6.69
CA ARG A 411 -0.47 -24.81 -5.58
C ARG A 411 0.57 -25.80 -6.10
N ARG A 412 0.20 -26.67 -7.05
CA ARG A 412 1.12 -27.63 -7.66
C ARG A 412 2.30 -26.95 -8.37
N TRP A 413 2.03 -25.93 -9.19
CA TRP A 413 3.09 -25.16 -9.86
C TRP A 413 3.98 -24.38 -8.88
N ARG A 414 3.40 -23.86 -7.79
CA ARG A 414 4.13 -23.15 -6.74
C ARG A 414 4.99 -24.10 -5.90
N GLU A 415 4.51 -25.30 -5.60
CA GLU A 415 5.27 -26.32 -4.88
C GLU A 415 6.45 -26.82 -5.73
N GLU A 416 6.25 -27.01 -7.03
CA GLU A 416 7.29 -27.36 -7.99
C GLU A 416 8.36 -26.26 -8.10
N LEU A 417 7.95 -24.99 -8.25
CA LEU A 417 8.86 -23.85 -8.28
C LEU A 417 9.56 -23.61 -6.94
N LEU A 418 8.89 -23.83 -5.80
CA LEU A 418 9.50 -23.72 -4.48
C LEU A 418 10.49 -24.84 -4.21
N ALA A 419 10.25 -26.06 -4.72
CA ALA A 419 11.20 -27.16 -4.65
C ALA A 419 12.44 -26.90 -5.52
N GLN A 420 12.26 -26.30 -6.70
CA GLN A 420 13.36 -25.90 -7.58
C GLN A 420 14.13 -24.69 -7.05
N LEU A 421 13.46 -23.70 -6.44
CA LEU A 421 14.09 -22.54 -5.79
C LEU A 421 14.75 -22.89 -4.45
N ALA A 422 14.24 -23.89 -3.71
CA ALA A 422 14.87 -24.37 -2.48
C ALA A 422 16.25 -25.01 -2.74
N ARG A 423 16.46 -25.61 -3.92
CA ARG A 423 17.78 -26.11 -4.35
C ARG A 423 18.80 -24.99 -4.62
N LEU A 424 18.34 -23.81 -5.04
CA LEU A 424 19.19 -22.65 -5.36
C LEU A 424 19.38 -21.68 -4.18
N ARG A 425 18.54 -21.76 -3.13
CA ARG A 425 18.49 -20.81 -2.00
C ARG A 425 18.78 -21.46 -0.64
N GLY A 426 19.31 -22.68 -0.65
CA GLY A 426 19.38 -23.59 0.49
C GLY A 426 20.15 -23.08 1.71
N GLU A 427 21.04 -22.09 1.55
CA GLU A 427 21.89 -21.61 2.64
C GLU A 427 21.24 -20.49 3.47
N GLU A 428 20.68 -19.45 2.83
CA GLU A 428 20.05 -18.33 3.55
C GLU A 428 18.71 -18.73 4.19
N TYR A 429 17.93 -19.60 3.52
CA TYR A 429 16.66 -20.07 4.04
C TYR A 429 16.82 -20.96 5.28
N SER A 430 17.89 -21.77 5.31
CA SER A 430 18.26 -22.64 6.44
C SER A 430 18.47 -21.84 7.73
N LEU A 431 19.24 -20.75 7.65
CA LEU A 431 19.58 -19.92 8.80
C LEU A 431 18.38 -19.12 9.33
N ILE A 432 17.55 -18.55 8.44
CA ILE A 432 16.34 -17.81 8.83
C ILE A 432 15.33 -18.74 9.50
N THR A 433 15.18 -19.96 8.99
CA THR A 433 14.25 -20.97 9.54
C THR A 433 14.65 -21.38 10.95
N ILE A 434 15.93 -21.58 11.23
CA ILE A 434 16.42 -21.97 12.57
C ILE A 434 16.18 -20.87 13.61
N ARG A 435 16.42 -19.60 13.25
CA ARG A 435 16.13 -18.45 14.13
C ARG A 435 14.64 -18.35 14.47
N GLN A 436 13.77 -18.63 13.49
CA GLN A 436 12.32 -18.63 13.70
C GLN A 436 11.87 -19.79 14.62
N ILE A 437 12.46 -20.98 14.47
CA ILE A 437 12.15 -22.13 15.32
C ILE A 437 12.54 -21.84 16.79
N TYR A 438 13.75 -21.33 17.04
CA TYR A 438 14.16 -20.97 18.40
C TYR A 438 13.29 -19.85 18.99
N ALA A 439 12.95 -18.81 18.20
CA ALA A 439 12.04 -17.77 18.66
C ALA A 439 10.63 -18.29 18.98
N SER A 440 10.16 -19.31 18.25
CA SER A 440 8.88 -19.97 18.52
C SER A 440 8.93 -20.79 19.82
N LEU A 441 10.05 -21.45 20.10
CA LEU A 441 10.29 -22.15 21.37
C LEU A 441 10.30 -21.19 22.56
N VAL A 442 10.98 -20.04 22.45
CA VAL A 442 10.98 -19.01 23.50
C VAL A 442 9.58 -18.45 23.74
N LYS A 443 8.82 -18.18 22.67
CA LYS A 443 7.43 -17.70 22.78
C LYS A 443 6.53 -18.73 23.46
N LEU A 444 6.68 -20.01 23.11
CA LEU A 444 5.91 -21.08 23.74
C LEU A 444 6.24 -21.18 25.24
N ALA A 445 7.52 -21.16 25.61
CA ALA A 445 7.93 -21.17 27.01
C ALA A 445 7.41 -19.95 27.79
N THR A 446 7.41 -18.77 27.15
CA THR A 446 6.85 -17.54 27.74
C THR A 446 5.34 -17.68 27.98
N ALA A 447 4.61 -18.28 27.03
CA ALA A 447 3.19 -18.55 27.19
C ALA A 447 2.92 -19.57 28.31
N SER A 448 3.83 -20.52 28.52
CA SER A 448 3.78 -21.49 29.63
C SER A 448 4.28 -20.92 30.97
N GLY A 449 4.55 -19.61 31.06
CA GLY A 449 4.94 -18.94 32.31
C GLY A 449 6.45 -18.91 32.60
N PHE A 450 7.28 -19.34 31.66
CA PHE A 450 8.74 -19.37 31.79
C PHE A 450 9.39 -18.40 30.78
N PRO A 451 9.41 -17.08 31.05
CA PRO A 451 10.06 -16.10 30.17
C PRO A 451 11.59 -16.15 30.29
N ARG A 452 12.28 -15.88 29.18
CA ARG A 452 13.74 -15.68 29.17
C ARG A 452 14.13 -14.31 29.69
N LEU A 453 15.16 -14.21 30.53
CA LEU A 453 15.72 -12.93 30.98
C LEU A 453 16.64 -12.31 29.89
N GLU A 454 16.69 -10.98 29.80
CA GLU A 454 17.43 -10.29 28.74
C GLU A 454 18.94 -10.56 28.75
N ALA A 455 19.53 -10.80 29.92
CA ALA A 455 20.96 -11.06 30.11
C ALA A 455 21.34 -12.55 30.02
N GLU A 456 20.35 -13.45 29.96
CA GLU A 456 20.57 -14.90 30.01
C GLU A 456 21.00 -15.44 28.64
N THR A 457 22.06 -16.25 28.59
CA THR A 457 22.53 -16.84 27.33
C THR A 457 21.60 -17.96 26.85
N PRO A 458 21.58 -18.30 25.53
CA PRO A 458 20.76 -19.40 25.03
C PRO A 458 21.02 -20.74 25.74
N TYR A 459 22.25 -20.98 26.21
CA TYR A 459 22.62 -22.17 26.97
C TYR A 459 22.11 -22.14 28.41
N GLU A 460 22.24 -21.00 29.10
CA GLU A 460 21.66 -20.82 30.45
C GLU A 460 20.15 -21.04 30.43
N TYR A 461 19.47 -20.51 29.42
CA TYR A 461 18.02 -20.65 29.26
C TYR A 461 17.55 -22.10 29.03
N THR A 462 18.44 -23.05 28.69
CA THR A 462 18.05 -24.45 28.53
C THR A 462 17.56 -25.09 29.82
N VAL A 463 18.05 -24.65 30.98
CA VAL A 463 17.59 -25.13 32.29
C VAL A 463 16.12 -24.78 32.50
N THR A 464 15.77 -23.52 32.22
CA THR A 464 14.41 -23.00 32.27
C THR A 464 13.50 -23.70 31.24
N LEU A 465 14.00 -23.96 30.03
CA LEU A 465 13.26 -24.70 29.00
C LEU A 465 12.99 -26.17 29.38
N ASN A 466 13.94 -26.84 30.04
CA ASN A 466 13.75 -28.22 30.50
C ASN A 466 12.74 -28.31 31.65
N ALA A 467 12.64 -27.26 32.47
CA ALA A 467 11.58 -27.14 33.47
C ALA A 467 10.21 -26.87 32.83
N ALA A 468 10.16 -26.06 31.77
CA ALA A 468 8.93 -25.75 31.04
C ALA A 468 8.41 -26.94 30.20
N PHE A 469 9.31 -27.78 29.67
CA PHE A 469 8.97 -28.94 28.84
C PHE A 469 9.66 -30.22 29.35
N PRO A 470 9.14 -30.85 30.42
CA PRO A 470 9.70 -32.08 30.96
C PRO A 470 9.70 -33.19 29.92
N GLY A 471 10.84 -33.88 29.76
CA GLY A 471 10.99 -34.99 28.80
C GLY A 471 11.34 -34.57 27.36
N SER A 472 11.68 -33.30 27.11
CA SER A 472 12.10 -32.80 25.78
C SER A 472 13.53 -32.26 25.73
N GLY A 473 14.40 -32.73 26.64
CA GLY A 473 15.75 -32.18 26.81
C GLY A 473 16.66 -32.33 25.59
N GLU A 474 16.58 -33.46 24.89
CA GLU A 474 17.39 -33.69 23.69
C GLU A 474 16.98 -32.77 22.54
N GLU A 475 15.67 -32.57 22.36
CA GLU A 475 15.11 -31.69 21.33
C GLU A 475 15.46 -30.21 21.61
N ILE A 476 15.38 -29.79 22.89
CA ILE A 476 15.77 -28.44 23.34
C ILE A 476 17.25 -28.19 23.08
N GLN A 477 18.12 -29.15 23.41
CA GLN A 477 19.55 -29.03 23.16
C GLN A 477 19.85 -28.96 21.65
N LEU A 478 19.18 -29.76 20.83
CA LEU A 478 19.36 -29.74 19.37
C LEU A 478 19.00 -28.38 18.76
N ILE A 479 17.85 -27.81 19.14
CA ILE A 479 17.40 -26.50 18.65
C ILE A 479 18.33 -25.39 19.15
N THR A 480 18.73 -25.43 20.42
CA THR A 480 19.61 -24.41 21.02
C THR A 480 21.00 -24.42 20.39
N ASN A 481 21.59 -25.59 20.18
CA ASN A 481 22.87 -25.74 19.48
C ASN A 481 22.79 -25.24 18.03
N ALA A 482 21.71 -25.57 17.31
CA ALA A 482 21.52 -25.08 15.95
C ALA A 482 21.38 -23.55 15.90
N TYR A 483 20.66 -22.95 16.87
CA TYR A 483 20.52 -21.51 17.00
C TYR A 483 21.85 -20.83 17.29
N VAL A 484 22.61 -21.29 18.29
CA VAL A 484 23.91 -20.72 18.66
C VAL A 484 24.87 -20.78 17.48
N ARG A 485 24.95 -21.93 16.78
CA ARG A 485 25.78 -22.04 15.57
C ARG A 485 25.35 -21.08 14.47
N ALA A 486 24.04 -20.87 14.26
CA ALA A 486 23.53 -19.95 13.24
C ALA A 486 23.59 -18.46 13.65
N HIS A 487 23.75 -18.16 14.94
CA HIS A 487 23.78 -16.81 15.50
C HIS A 487 25.20 -16.30 15.74
N TYR A 488 26.12 -17.20 16.14
CA TYR A 488 27.51 -16.87 16.48
C TYR A 488 28.54 -17.55 15.57
N GLY A 489 28.14 -18.50 14.72
CA GLY A 489 29.00 -19.14 13.73
C GLY A 489 28.63 -18.75 12.30
N GLU A 490 29.57 -18.21 11.53
CA GLU A 490 29.41 -17.94 10.10
C GLU A 490 29.56 -19.23 9.26
N ARG A 491 28.85 -20.32 9.59
CA ARG A 491 28.89 -21.55 8.81
C ARG A 491 27.49 -22.01 8.39
N SER A 492 27.33 -22.13 7.08
CA SER A 492 26.15 -22.70 6.40
C SER A 492 25.80 -24.08 6.99
N LEU A 493 24.52 -24.27 7.35
CA LEU A 493 23.99 -25.53 7.87
C LEU A 493 23.33 -26.32 6.74
N ARG A 494 23.64 -27.62 6.66
CA ARG A 494 23.14 -28.48 5.57
C ARG A 494 21.61 -28.58 5.66
N PRO A 495 20.89 -28.70 4.54
CA PRO A 495 19.42 -28.81 4.54
C PRO A 495 18.87 -29.93 5.45
N ASN A 496 19.63 -31.02 5.62
CA ASN A 496 19.27 -32.13 6.50
C ASN A 496 19.27 -31.73 8.00
N ASP A 497 20.12 -30.79 8.40
CA ASP A 497 20.17 -30.30 9.79
C ASP A 497 18.95 -29.45 10.14
N VAL A 498 18.42 -28.69 9.17
CA VAL A 498 17.19 -27.88 9.35
C VAL A 498 15.98 -28.76 9.56
N GLN A 499 15.89 -29.86 8.82
CA GLN A 499 14.78 -30.80 8.94
C GLN A 499 14.78 -31.44 10.34
N ARG A 500 15.94 -31.89 10.83
CA ARG A 500 16.08 -32.43 12.20
C ARG A 500 15.66 -31.43 13.28
N VAL A 501 16.00 -30.15 13.13
CA VAL A 501 15.59 -29.08 14.06
C VAL A 501 14.09 -28.83 14.00
N ARG A 502 13.48 -28.91 12.80
CA ARG A 502 12.03 -28.81 12.63
C ARG A 502 11.29 -29.98 13.27
N ASP A 503 11.79 -31.19 13.09
CA ASP A 503 11.18 -32.40 13.66
C ASP A 503 11.25 -32.37 15.19
N ALA A 504 12.38 -31.94 15.76
CA ALA A 504 12.53 -31.70 17.20
C ALA A 504 11.51 -30.67 17.74
N TRP A 505 11.28 -29.57 17.01
CA TRP A 505 10.27 -28.58 17.39
C TRP A 505 8.85 -29.14 17.37
N LEU A 506 8.51 -29.91 16.33
CA LEU A 506 7.20 -30.55 16.24
C LEU A 506 6.96 -31.52 17.40
N THR A 507 7.98 -32.29 17.80
CA THR A 507 7.91 -33.18 18.96
C THR A 507 7.66 -32.45 20.27
N ILE A 508 8.32 -31.31 20.51
CA ILE A 508 8.07 -30.48 21.71
C ILE A 508 6.62 -29.99 21.73
N ARG A 509 6.15 -29.49 20.57
CA ARG A 509 4.80 -28.94 20.45
C ARG A 509 3.72 -30.01 20.64
N THR A 510 3.88 -31.20 20.06
CA THR A 510 2.89 -32.27 20.19
C THR A 510 2.82 -32.81 21.62
N ARG A 511 3.95 -32.91 22.33
CA ARG A 511 3.97 -33.28 23.76
C ARG A 511 3.27 -32.23 24.63
N GLN A 512 3.48 -30.94 24.36
CA GLN A 512 2.78 -29.87 25.08
C GLN A 512 1.27 -29.91 24.84
N GLU A 513 0.83 -30.07 23.59
CA GLU A 513 -0.60 -30.17 23.25
C GLU A 513 -1.28 -31.41 23.85
N GLN A 514 -0.51 -32.47 24.15
CA GLN A 514 -1.00 -33.66 24.85
C GLN A 514 -1.02 -33.48 26.37
N GLY A 515 -0.05 -32.76 26.94
CA GLY A 515 0.01 -32.43 28.37
C GLY A 515 -1.06 -31.45 28.84
N ASP A 516 -1.49 -30.50 27.98
CA ASP A 516 -2.57 -29.55 28.30
C ASP A 516 -3.99 -30.17 28.18
N ARG A 517 -4.10 -31.40 27.67
CA ARG A 517 -5.39 -32.11 27.46
C ARG A 517 -5.65 -33.24 28.46
N GLY A 518 -4.68 -33.59 29.31
CA GLY A 518 -4.83 -34.51 30.44
C GLY A 518 -4.98 -33.74 31.73
#